data_AF-A0A960YC54-F1
#
_entry.id   AF-A0A960YC54-F1
#
_cell.length_a   1.000
_cell.length_b   1.000
_cell.length_c   1.000
_cell.angle_alpha   90.00
_cell.angle_beta   90.00
_cell.angle_gamma   90.00
#
_symmetry.space_group_name_H-M   'P 1'
#
loop_
_entity.id
_entity.type
_entity.pdbx_description
1 polymer ?
#
loop_
_entity_poly.entity_id
_entity_poly.type
_entity_poly.pdbx_seq_one_letter_code
_entity_poly.pdbx_strand_id
1 'polypeptide(L)'
;MHFTFEDPINTSILLYFKAGFAIFRKPYVESQHSYERRSDLIITFAEKEYILELKVWRGEKYHEEGLSQLAAYLDSRNQTTGYLAIFNFNKNKEFTSSWNEINKKQIFEVRV
;
A
#
# COMPACT_ATOMS: atom_id res chain seq x y z
N MET A 1 9.86 -12.33 21.29
CA MET A 1 8.83 -12.27 20.23
C MET A 1 9.49 -12.70 18.93
N HIS A 2 9.26 -13.94 18.51
CA HIS A 2 9.77 -14.47 17.24
C HIS A 2 8.86 -13.94 16.13
N PHE A 3 9.43 -13.25 15.14
CA PHE A 3 8.69 -12.81 13.95
C PHE A 3 9.12 -13.69 12.78
N THR A 4 8.19 -14.44 12.20
CA THR A 4 8.39 -15.12 10.91
C THR A 4 8.20 -14.11 9.80
N PHE A 5 9.25 -13.90 9.00
CA PHE A 5 9.22 -13.11 7.77
C PHE A 5 8.93 -14.07 6.62
N GLU A 6 7.67 -14.16 6.19
CA GLU A 6 7.28 -15.14 5.15
C GLU A 6 7.43 -14.62 3.70
N ASP A 7 7.68 -13.31 3.47
CA ASP A 7 7.96 -12.77 2.13
C ASP A 7 9.13 -11.74 2.16
N PRO A 8 10.34 -12.12 1.70
CA PRO A 8 11.51 -11.24 1.65
C PRO A 8 11.32 -10.00 0.77
N ILE A 9 10.43 -10.06 -0.23
CA ILE A 9 10.24 -8.99 -1.22
C ILE A 9 9.51 -7.81 -0.57
N ASN A 10 8.39 -8.07 0.11
CA ASN A 10 7.62 -7.03 0.79
C ASN A 10 8.42 -6.33 1.90
N THR A 11 9.26 -7.10 2.59
CA THR A 11 10.15 -6.56 3.63
C THR A 11 11.18 -5.58 3.04
N SER A 12 11.73 -5.91 1.87
CA SER A 12 12.72 -5.07 1.18
C SER A 12 12.08 -3.78 0.65
N ILE A 13 10.88 -3.86 0.08
CA ILE A 13 10.12 -2.70 -0.41
C ILE A 13 9.78 -1.76 0.75
N LEU A 14 9.25 -2.29 1.85
CA LEU A 14 8.91 -1.49 3.03
C LEU A 14 10.13 -0.75 3.60
N LEU A 15 11.29 -1.40 3.65
CA LEU A 15 12.53 -0.76 4.11
C LEU A 15 12.94 0.40 3.19
N TYR A 16 12.78 0.24 1.87
CA TYR A 16 13.04 1.30 0.90
C TYR A 16 12.16 2.54 1.13
N PHE A 17 10.86 2.35 1.33
CA PHE A 17 9.95 3.47 1.63
C PHE A 17 10.29 4.12 2.97
N LYS A 18 10.52 3.33 4.03
CA LYS A 18 10.91 3.88 5.34
C LYS A 18 12.21 4.71 5.26
N ALA A 19 13.20 4.25 4.50
CA ALA A 19 14.44 4.99 4.27
C ALA A 19 14.20 6.29 3.49
N GLY A 20 13.40 6.24 2.42
CA GLY A 20 13.02 7.44 1.65
C GLY A 20 12.28 8.47 2.50
N PHE A 21 11.32 8.04 3.31
CA PHE A 21 10.56 8.92 4.21
C PHE A 21 11.40 9.49 5.35
N ALA A 22 12.40 8.77 5.86
CA ALA A 22 13.31 9.28 6.89
C ALA A 22 14.13 10.49 6.41
N ILE A 23 14.29 10.69 5.10
CA ILE A 23 15.00 11.82 4.49
C ILE A 23 14.10 13.07 4.39
N PHE A 24 12.77 12.90 4.32
CA PHE A 24 11.81 14.01 4.33
C PHE A 24 11.45 14.38 5.78
N ARG A 25 11.20 15.66 6.05
CA ARG A 25 10.86 16.22 7.39
C ARG A 25 9.91 15.31 8.19
N LYS A 26 10.46 14.55 9.15
CA LYS A 26 9.81 13.65 10.11
C LYS A 26 8.31 13.32 9.85
N PRO A 27 7.95 12.58 8.78
CA PRO A 27 6.63 11.99 8.69
C PRO A 27 6.49 10.94 9.80
N TYR A 28 5.33 10.91 10.47
CA TYR A 28 4.98 9.79 11.34
C TYR A 28 4.54 8.64 10.42
N VAL A 29 5.31 7.54 10.43
CA VAL A 29 5.03 6.34 9.65
C VAL A 29 4.62 5.25 10.62
N GLU A 30 3.33 4.93 10.65
CA GLU A 30 2.81 3.78 11.39
C GLU A 30 2.64 2.62 10.43
N SER A 31 3.22 1.47 10.75
CA SER A 31 2.93 0.22 10.05
C SER A 31 1.89 -0.54 10.86
N GLN A 32 0.67 -0.66 10.35
CA GLN A 32 -0.37 -1.47 10.97
C GLN A 32 -0.41 -2.88 10.36
N HIS A 33 -0.86 -3.84 11.17
CA HIS A 33 -0.98 -5.24 10.78
C HIS A 33 -2.46 -5.58 10.60
N SER A 34 -2.90 -5.79 9.35
CA SER A 34 -4.09 -6.61 9.12
C SER A 34 -3.71 -8.09 9.27
N TYR A 35 -4.67 -8.94 9.62
CA TYR A 35 -4.47 -10.37 9.98
C TYR A 35 -3.81 -11.21 8.87
N GLU A 36 -3.55 -10.62 7.70
CA GLU A 36 -2.81 -11.23 6.61
C GLU A 36 -1.81 -10.23 6.00
N ARG A 37 -0.62 -10.12 6.63
CA ARG A 37 0.64 -9.55 6.07
C ARG A 37 0.86 -8.04 6.26
N ARG A 38 2.15 -7.65 6.32
CA ARG A 38 2.71 -6.34 6.71
C ARG A 38 2.69 -5.27 5.60
N SER A 39 1.59 -5.07 4.86
CA SER A 39 1.62 -4.23 3.65
C SER A 39 1.09 -2.80 3.80
N ASP A 40 0.31 -2.50 4.85
CA ASP A 40 -0.33 -1.19 5.01
C ASP A 40 0.64 -0.16 5.65
N LEU A 41 0.92 0.92 4.92
CA LEU A 41 1.67 2.10 5.37
C LEU A 41 0.72 3.27 5.62
N ILE A 42 0.68 3.78 6.85
CA ILE A 42 0.01 5.04 7.18
C ILE A 42 1.08 6.12 7.28
N ILE A 43 0.95 7.16 6.47
CA ILE A 43 1.86 8.30 6.45
C ILE A 43 1.09 9.52 6.91
N THR A 44 1.50 10.15 8.00
CA THR A 44 0.95 11.44 8.42
C THR A 44 1.88 12.56 7.99
N PHE A 45 1.38 13.47 7.14
CA PHE A 45 2.10 14.65 6.68
C PHE A 45 1.19 15.89 6.76
N ALA A 46 1.67 16.97 7.38
CA ALA A 46 0.92 18.20 7.57
C ALA A 46 -0.51 17.96 8.14
N GLU A 47 -0.60 17.12 9.18
CA GLU A 47 -1.85 16.74 9.87
C GLU A 47 -2.87 15.97 9.01
N LYS A 48 -2.47 15.53 7.81
CA LYS A 48 -3.26 14.66 6.94
C LYS A 48 -2.71 13.25 6.96
N GLU A 49 -3.60 12.28 7.11
CA GLU A 49 -3.28 10.86 6.97
C GLU A 49 -3.39 10.44 5.51
N TYR A 50 -2.37 9.72 5.04
CA TYR A 50 -2.32 9.09 3.73
C TYR A 50 -2.19 7.59 3.94
N ILE A 51 -3.13 6.83 3.39
CA ILE A 51 -3.16 5.37 3.50
C ILE A 51 -2.60 4.78 2.20
N LEU A 52 -1.46 4.11 2.29
CA LEU A 52 -0.76 3.48 1.19
C LEU A 52 -0.71 1.96 1.41
N GLU A 53 -1.32 1.20 0.50
CA GLU A 53 -1.16 -0.26 0.44
C GLU A 53 -0.02 -0.62 -0.51
N LEU A 54 0.78 -1.63 -0.14
CA LEU A 54 1.84 -2.19 -0.99
C LEU A 54 1.51 -3.62 -1.39
N LYS A 55 1.41 -3.91 -2.69
CA LYS A 55 1.15 -5.29 -3.16
C LYS A 55 2.13 -5.74 -4.24
N VAL A 56 2.39 -7.04 -4.28
CA VAL A 56 3.05 -7.67 -5.43
C VAL A 56 1.98 -8.06 -6.44
N TRP A 57 2.19 -7.78 -7.72
CA TRP A 57 1.29 -8.21 -8.79
C TRP A 57 1.23 -9.75 -8.85
N ARG A 58 0.03 -10.31 -8.69
CA ARG A 58 -0.23 -11.76 -8.75
C ARG A 58 -1.34 -12.13 -9.74
N GLY A 59 -1.76 -11.17 -10.57
CA GLY A 59 -2.88 -11.30 -11.51
C GLY A 59 -4.15 -10.59 -11.03
N GLU A 60 -5.13 -10.50 -11.92
CA GLU A 60 -6.31 -9.64 -11.78
C GLU A 60 -7.13 -9.93 -10.52
N LYS A 61 -7.37 -11.21 -10.20
CA LYS A 61 -8.15 -11.59 -9.01
C LYS A 61 -7.56 -11.00 -7.72
N TYR A 62 -6.24 -11.09 -7.55
CA TYR A 62 -5.56 -10.56 -6.37
C TYR A 62 -5.56 -9.02 -6.34
N HIS A 63 -5.64 -8.41 -7.51
CA HIS A 63 -5.71 -6.96 -7.66
C HIS A 63 -7.09 -6.42 -7.27
N GLU A 64 -8.17 -7.04 -7.75
CA GLU A 64 -9.54 -6.72 -7.36
C GLU A 64 -9.79 -6.94 -5.85
N GLU A 65 -9.29 -8.06 -5.31
CA GLU A 65 -9.31 -8.34 -3.87
C GLU A 65 -8.55 -7.25 -3.10
N GLY A 66 -7.41 -6.80 -3.61
CA GLY A 66 -6.60 -5.76 -2.99
C GLY A 66 -7.25 -4.38 -2.97
N LEU A 67 -7.89 -4.00 -4.06
CA LEU A 67 -8.69 -2.77 -4.15
C LEU A 67 -9.86 -2.79 -3.15
N SER A 68 -10.55 -3.94 -3.04
CA SER A 68 -11.67 -4.12 -2.12
C SER A 68 -11.23 -4.04 -0.65
N GLN A 69 -10.10 -4.67 -0.30
CA GLN A 69 -9.49 -4.59 1.03
C GLN A 69 -9.13 -3.15 1.40
N LEU A 70 -8.45 -2.43 0.49
CA LEU A 70 -8.07 -1.03 0.72
C LEU A 70 -9.31 -0.16 0.92
N ALA A 71 -10.35 -0.31 0.08
CA ALA A 71 -11.59 0.45 0.22
C ALA A 71 -12.26 0.22 1.60
N ALA A 72 -12.33 -1.03 2.05
CA ALA A 72 -12.88 -1.37 3.37
C ALA A 72 -12.02 -0.80 4.52
N TYR A 73 -10.70 -0.75 4.35
CA TYR A 73 -9.82 -0.12 5.32
C TYR A 73 -10.00 1.39 5.39
N LEU A 74 -10.15 2.07 4.24
CA LEU A 74 -10.47 3.49 4.17
C LEU A 74 -11.80 3.79 4.89
N ASP A 75 -12.81 2.94 4.76
CA ASP A 75 -14.05 3.05 5.53
C ASP A 75 -13.80 2.99 7.04
N SER A 76 -13.01 2.02 7.52
CA SER A 76 -12.69 1.90 8.95
C SER A 76 -11.95 3.11 9.52
N ARG A 77 -11.29 3.90 8.66
CA ARG A 77 -10.52 5.10 9.00
C ARG A 77 -11.26 6.41 8.69
N ASN A 78 -12.52 6.36 8.24
CA ASN A 78 -13.28 7.51 7.76
C ASN A 78 -12.54 8.32 6.66
N GLN A 79 -11.75 7.64 5.83
CA GLN A 79 -11.04 8.22 4.70
C GLN A 79 -11.80 8.01 3.39
N THR A 80 -11.66 8.95 2.46
CA THR A 80 -12.26 8.88 1.11
C THR A 80 -11.25 8.47 0.04
N THR A 81 -9.95 8.63 0.33
CA THR A 81 -8.88 8.48 -0.65
C THR A 81 -7.78 7.55 -0.13
N GLY A 82 -7.33 6.63 -0.98
CA GLY A 82 -6.22 5.72 -0.70
C GLY A 82 -5.26 5.59 -1.87
N TYR A 83 -4.11 4.99 -1.62
CA TYR A 83 -3.04 4.81 -2.58
C TYR A 83 -2.65 3.34 -2.62
N LEU A 84 -2.51 2.78 -3.83
CA LEU A 84 -2.11 1.39 -4.03
C LEU A 84 -0.85 1.36 -4.91
N ALA A 85 0.27 0.90 -4.35
CA ALA A 85 1.48 0.66 -5.11
C ALA A 85 1.65 -0.84 -5.37
N ILE A 86 1.61 -1.21 -6.65
CA ILE A 86 1.70 -2.60 -7.11
C ILE A 86 3.06 -2.83 -7.76
N PHE A 87 3.85 -3.74 -7.20
CA PHE A 87 5.13 -4.19 -7.74
C PHE A 87 4.92 -5.39 -8.65
N ASN A 88 5.03 -5.16 -9.95
CA ASN A 88 5.00 -6.17 -10.98
C ASN A 88 6.43 -6.61 -11.30
N PHE A 89 6.78 -7.86 -11.02
CA PHE A 89 8.11 -8.39 -11.32
C PHE A 89 8.18 -9.11 -12.68
N ASN A 90 7.12 -9.03 -13.49
CA ASN A 90 7.11 -9.62 -14.81
C ASN A 90 8.13 -8.93 -15.74
N LYS A 91 8.77 -9.72 -16.62
CA LYS A 91 9.79 -9.21 -17.55
C LYS A 91 9.24 -8.17 -18.53
N ASN A 92 7.99 -8.34 -18.97
CA ASN A 92 7.30 -7.47 -19.93
C ASN A 92 6.26 -6.58 -19.24
N LYS A 93 6.54 -6.14 -18.00
CA LYS A 93 5.62 -5.29 -17.27
C LYS A 93 5.45 -3.93 -17.94
N GLU A 94 4.25 -3.39 -17.82
CA GLU A 94 3.94 -2.01 -18.18
C GLU A 94 3.85 -1.17 -16.92
N PHE A 95 4.45 0.02 -16.98
CA PHE A 95 4.27 1.04 -15.96
C PHE A 95 2.92 1.71 -16.19
N THR A 96 2.03 1.62 -15.23
CA THR A 96 0.69 2.22 -15.33
C THR A 96 0.34 2.97 -14.07
N SER A 97 -0.52 3.98 -14.23
CA SER A 97 -1.11 4.71 -13.11
C SER A 97 -2.53 5.11 -13.45
N SER A 98 -3.47 4.91 -12.54
CA SER A 98 -4.89 5.20 -12.79
C SER A 98 -5.65 5.45 -11.50
N TRP A 99 -6.81 6.10 -11.64
CA TRP A 99 -7.78 6.23 -10.56
C TRP A 99 -8.82 5.11 -10.67
N ASN A 100 -9.13 4.48 -9.54
CA ASN A 100 -10.18 3.49 -9.39
C ASN A 100 -11.21 4.00 -8.38
N GLU A 101 -12.50 3.88 -8.70
CA GLU A 101 -13.58 4.15 -7.76
C GLU A 101 -14.17 2.84 -7.24
N ILE A 102 -14.04 2.60 -5.93
CA ILE A 102 -14.51 1.38 -5.27
C ILE A 102 -15.34 1.80 -4.06
N ASN A 103 -16.63 1.46 -4.02
CA ASN A 103 -17.52 1.80 -2.90
C ASN A 103 -17.48 3.30 -2.50
N LYS A 104 -17.47 4.20 -3.49
CA LYS A 104 -17.32 5.67 -3.32
C LYS A 104 -15.97 6.11 -2.75
N LYS A 105 -14.98 5.22 -2.67
CA LYS A 105 -13.58 5.54 -2.36
C LYS A 105 -12.81 5.78 -3.64
N GLN A 106 -11.94 6.77 -3.61
CA GLN A 106 -11.02 7.10 -4.70
C GLN A 106 -9.66 6.46 -4.39
N ILE A 107 -9.24 5.49 -5.20
CA ILE A 107 -7.95 4.82 -5.02
C ILE A 107 -7.05 5.17 -6.20
N PHE A 108 -5.93 5.83 -5.92
CA PHE A 108 -4.89 6.04 -6.93
C PHE A 108 -3.94 4.86 -6.94
N GLU A 109 -3.87 4.17 -8.06
CA GLU A 109 -2.98 3.04 -8.28
C GLU A 109 -1.77 3.43 -9.10
N VAL A 110 -0.61 2.90 -8.72
CA VAL A 110 0.58 2.84 -9.56
C VAL A 110 1.08 1.40 -9.63
N ARG A 111 1.29 0.89 -10.84
CA ARG A 111 1.89 -0.43 -11.10
C ARG A 111 3.27 -0.25 -11.71
N VAL A 112 4.29 -0.77 -11.04
CA VAL A 112 5.73 -0.58 -11.35
C VAL A 112 6.48 -1.89 -11.49
#